data_AF-A0AAV4UA42-F1
#
_entry.id   AF-A0AAV4UA42-F1
#
_cell.length_a   1.000
_cell.length_b   1.000
_cell.length_c   1.000
_cell.angle_alpha   90.00
_cell.angle_beta   90.00
_cell.angle_gamma   90.00
#
_symmetry.space_group_name_H-M   'P 1'
#
loop_
_entity.id
_entity.type
_entity.pdbx_description
1 polymer ?
#
loop_
_entity_poly.entity_id
_entity_poly.type
_entity_poly.pdbx_seq_one_letter_code
_entity_poly.pdbx_strand_id
1 'polypeptide(L)' 'MHMLGLNVEDGIKQYLPLAGHVQISQAPERREPFYPSGEINYARVFDLLVELEYGGYIGLEYVPSDYENA' A
#
# COMPACT_ATOMS: atom_id res chain seq x y z
N MET A 1 -5.13 -7.39 7.44
CA MET A 1 -4.31 -8.60 7.14
C MET A 1 -2.88 -8.18 6.79
N HIS A 2 -1.86 -8.66 7.52
CA HIS A 2 -0.46 -8.47 7.14
C HIS A 2 0.20 -9.82 6.88
N MET A 3 0.41 -10.17 5.61
CA MET A 3 0.84 -11.52 5.22
C MET A 3 2.23 -11.91 5.71
N LEU A 4 3.02 -10.96 6.22
CA LEU A 4 4.37 -11.17 6.74
C LEU A 4 4.46 -11.05 8.27
N GLY A 5 3.31 -11.00 8.97
CA GLY A 5 3.27 -10.95 10.44
C GLY A 5 3.74 -9.62 11.07
N LEU A 6 4.01 -8.60 10.26
CA LEU A 6 4.42 -7.25 10.67
C LEU A 6 3.34 -6.25 10.30
N ASN A 7 3.20 -5.12 11.00
CA ASN A 7 2.39 -4.03 10.47
C ASN A 7 3.02 -3.44 9.19
N VAL A 8 2.25 -2.66 8.41
CA VAL A 8 2.70 -2.13 7.11
C VAL A 8 3.98 -1.32 7.25
N GLU A 9 4.09 -0.46 8.26
CA GLU A 9 5.25 0.41 8.44
C GLU A 9 6.52 -0.39 8.73
N ASP A 10 6.45 -1.39 9.61
CA ASP A 10 7.57 -2.26 9.93
C ASP A 10 7.97 -3.11 8.72
N GLY A 11 6.98 -3.61 7.97
CA GLY A 11 7.21 -4.32 6.72
C GLY A 11 7.95 -3.46 5.69
N ILE A 12 7.52 -2.20 5.50
CA ILE A 12 8.19 -1.26 4.59
C ILE A 12 9.62 -1.02 5.04
N LYS A 13 9.85 -0.66 6.31
CA LYS A 13 11.21 -0.39 6.83
C LYS A 13 12.14 -1.59 6.65
N GLN A 14 11.63 -2.81 6.85
CA GLN A 14 12.42 -4.02 6.75
C GLN A 14 12.71 -4.44 5.32
N TYR A 15 11.72 -4.33 4.41
CA TYR A 15 11.80 -4.97 3.09
C TYR A 15 12.00 -4.01 1.93
N LEU A 16 11.73 -2.71 2.08
CA LEU A 16 11.94 -1.73 1.01
C LEU A 16 13.37 -1.73 0.44
N PRO A 17 14.45 -1.88 1.24
CA PRO A 17 15.82 -1.97 0.70
C PRO A 17 16.07 -3.17 -0.22
N LEU A 18 15.20 -4.20 -0.15
CA LEU A 18 15.27 -5.42 -0.97
C LEU A 18 14.26 -5.42 -2.13
N ALA A 19 13.32 -4.47 -2.14
CA ALA A 19 12.22 -4.42 -3.10
C ALA A 19 12.58 -3.54 -4.30
N GLY A 20 12.34 -4.04 -5.52
CA GLY A 20 12.53 -3.27 -6.75
C GLY A 20 11.33 -2.39 -7.15
N HIS A 21 10.14 -2.66 -6.60
CA HIS A 21 8.91 -1.94 -6.94
C HIS A 21 7.90 -2.00 -5.79
N VAL A 22 7.03 -1.00 -5.69
CA VAL A 22 5.93 -0.92 -4.71
C VAL A 22 4.60 -0.92 -5.46
N GLN A 23 3.66 -1.77 -5.04
CA GLN A 23 2.26 -1.76 -5.49
C GLN A 23 1.34 -1.53 -4.29
N ILE A 24 0.23 -0.82 -4.50
CA ILE A 24 -0.71 -0.46 -3.42
C ILE A 24 -2.17 -0.81 -3.76
N SER A 25 -2.89 -1.22 -2.73
CA SER A 25 -4.34 -1.47 -2.71
C SER A 25 -4.86 -1.46 -1.27
N GLN A 26 -6.09 -1.04 -1.01
CA GLN A 26 -6.64 -1.02 0.34
C GLN A 26 -7.04 -2.42 0.82
N ALA A 27 -6.72 -2.75 2.06
CA ALA A 27 -7.13 -3.98 2.71
C ALA A 27 -8.46 -3.80 3.46
N PRO A 28 -9.29 -4.87 3.57
CA PRO A 28 -9.03 -6.22 3.07
C PRO A 28 -9.48 -6.47 1.61
N GLU A 29 -10.31 -5.59 1.05
CA GLU A 29 -11.04 -5.85 -0.20
C GLU A 29 -10.28 -5.52 -1.49
N ARG A 30 -9.03 -5.06 -1.39
CA ARG A 30 -8.20 -4.63 -2.53
C ARG A 30 -8.81 -3.45 -3.31
N ARG A 31 -9.55 -2.58 -2.63
CA ARG A 31 -10.14 -1.33 -3.17
C ARG A 31 -9.09 -0.23 -3.35
N GLU A 32 -9.49 0.91 -3.90
CA GLU A 32 -8.61 2.08 -4.04
C GLU A 32 -7.96 2.50 -2.71
N PRO A 33 -6.72 3.04 -2.75
CA PRO A 33 -6.15 3.75 -1.62
C PRO A 33 -7.14 4.79 -1.08
N PHE A 34 -7.20 4.93 0.25
CA PHE A 34 -8.15 5.81 0.95
C PHE A 34 -9.64 5.42 0.87
N TYR A 35 -9.97 4.19 0.45
CA TYR A 35 -11.34 3.69 0.61
C TYR A 35 -11.84 3.83 2.06
N PRO A 36 -13.05 4.39 2.33
CA PRO A 36 -13.44 4.84 3.66
C PRO A 36 -13.45 3.76 4.76
N SER A 37 -13.71 2.51 4.41
CA SER A 37 -13.73 1.39 5.37
C SER A 37 -12.43 0.57 5.39
N GLY A 38 -11.34 1.14 4.88
CA GLY A 38 -10.03 0.48 4.78
C GLY A 38 -9.21 0.42 6.07
N GLU A 39 -8.31 -0.56 6.16
CA GLU A 39 -7.44 -0.77 7.33
C GLU A 39 -6.08 -0.05 7.22
N ILE A 40 -5.58 0.22 6.01
CA ILE A 40 -4.24 0.75 5.77
C ILE A 40 -4.27 2.28 5.76
N ASN A 41 -3.44 2.91 6.59
CA ASN A 41 -3.20 4.35 6.58
C ASN A 41 -2.22 4.73 5.46
N TYR A 42 -2.74 5.03 4.27
CA TYR A 42 -1.92 5.38 3.11
C TYR A 42 -1.20 6.72 3.22
N ALA A 43 -1.70 7.67 4.00
CA ALA A 43 -0.97 8.92 4.27
C ALA A 43 0.38 8.59 4.94
N ARG A 44 0.35 7.77 6.01
CA ARG A 44 1.56 7.35 6.70
C ARG A 44 2.49 6.52 5.81
N VAL A 45 1.94 5.64 4.96
CA VAL A 45 2.73 4.86 3.99
C VAL A 45 3.50 5.79 3.06
N PHE A 46 2.86 6.83 2.52
CA PHE A 46 3.55 7.77 1.62
C PHE A 46 4.60 8.61 2.34
N ASP A 47 4.31 9.08 3.56
CA ASP A 47 5.30 9.77 4.38
C ASP A 47 6.54 8.88 4.62
N LEU A 48 6.32 7.60 4.91
CA LEU A 48 7.41 6.65 5.12
C LEU A 48 8.21 6.36 3.85
N LEU A 49 7.56 6.27 2.68
CA LEU A 49 8.27 6.11 1.40
C LEU A 49 9.12 7.35 1.09
N VAL A 50 8.67 8.55 1.45
CA VAL A 50 9.46 9.80 1.35
C VAL A 50 10.62 9.78 2.33
N GLU A 51 10.38 9.44 3.61
CA GLU A 51 11.41 9.31 4.65
C GLU A 51 12.52 8.33 4.28
N LEU A 52 12.17 7.24 3.59
CA LEU A 52 13.10 6.20 3.15
C LEU A 52 13.65 6.45 1.73
N GLU A 53 13.43 7.64 1.17
CA GLU A 53 13.94 8.08 -0.13
C GLU A 53 13.59 7.11 -1.29
N TYR A 54 12.38 6.54 -1.28
CA TYR A 54 11.93 5.66 -2.35
C TYR A 54 11.71 6.46 -3.65
N GLY A 55 12.69 6.38 -4.56
CA GLY A 55 12.64 7.05 -5.87
C GLY A 55 11.95 6.27 -6.99
N GLY A 56 11.33 5.13 -6.69
CA GLY A 56 10.67 4.28 -7.67
C GLY A 56 9.22 4.68 -7.97
N TYR A 57 8.61 4.02 -8.95
CA TYR A 57 7.18 4.17 -9.23
C TYR A 57 6.32 3.39 -8.23
N ILE A 58 5.11 3.88 -7.99
CA ILE A 58 4.08 3.19 -7.20
C ILE A 58 2.99 2.68 -8.15
N GLY A 59 2.83 1.36 -8.23
CA GLY A 59 1.77 0.72 -8.99
C GLY A 59 0.43 0.77 -8.25
N LEU A 60 -0.63 1.19 -8.94
CA LEU A 60 -1.99 1.22 -8.42
C LEU A 60 -2.72 -0.08 -8.78
N GLU A 61 -2.58 -1.11 -7.95
CA GLU A 61 -3.09 -2.46 -8.22
C GLU A 61 -4.33 -2.79 -7.36
N TYR A 62 -5.38 -2.00 -7.57
CA TYR A 62 -6.65 -2.12 -6.86
C TYR A 62 -7.83 -2.32 -7.81
N VAL A 63 -8.98 -2.73 -7.25
CA VAL A 63 -10.27 -2.75 -7.94
C VAL A 63 -11.03 -1.47 -7.60
N PRO A 64 -11.27 -0.56 -8.56
CA PRO A 64 -11.99 0.68 -8.31
C PRO A 64 -13.41 0.41 -7.80
N SER A 65 -13.89 1.20 -6.84
CA SER A 65 -15.25 1.06 -6.30
C SER A 65 -16.37 1.41 -7.28
N ASP A 66 -16.09 2.27 -8.26
CA ASP A 66 -17.01 2.57 -9.36
C ASP A 66 -17.00 1.49 -10.46
N TYR A 67 -16.14 0.48 -10.33
CA TYR A 67 -16.08 -0.69 -11.20
C TYR A 67 -16.86 -1.87 -10.58
N GLU A 68 -18.17 -1.69 -10.41
CA GLU A 68 -19.10 -2.79 -10.14
C GLU A 68 -19.98 -3.04 -11.38
N ASN A 69 -19.65 -4.11 -12.13
CA ASN A 69 -20.26 -4.61 -13.37
C ASN A 69 -19.86 -3.88 -14.68
N ALA A 70 -18.72 -4.29 -15.22
CA ALA A 70 -18.55 -4.43 -16.68
C ALA A 70 -18.55 -5.92 -17.05
#